data_AF-A0A7X6JMY7-F1
#
_entry.id   AF-A0A7X6JMY7-F1
#
_cell.length_a   1.000
_cell.length_b   1.000
_cell.length_c   1.000
_cell.angle_alpha   90.00
_cell.angle_beta   90.00
_cell.angle_gamma   90.00
#
_symmetry.space_group_name_H-M   'P 1'
#
loop_
_entity.id
_entity.type
_entity.pdbx_description
1 polymer ?
#
loop_
_entity_poly.entity_id
_entity_poly.type
_entity_poly.pdbx_seq_one_letter_code
_entity_poly.pdbx_strand_id
1 'polypeptide(L)'
;MDFIFNRSIVCPNQTVRFNPTNTSPTNWIRSDSGITVISIQGYTVSTNNDVTGIFLRAEYIGEENVNVINRRIIETYFKNPKWDLLIHISKVLGCPINLVLCPINHPYNKSTHNERKIFYYTQLDEKNLEPKMINIDELEEIFARFRMRRFRNVKPLKSASSCLECYLANDSLSHEKSPWPGDIDGIIFTKNVPQAIIEYKTHNLKTPISQEYVGKYGKEDWRRFNVLYTLMRKLNIPIFFIVWGPNHDEVKIQIIKEENAIDGVIMTNKNDFSNALISILN
;
A
#
# COMPACT_ATOMS: atom_id res chain seq x y z
N MET A 1 22.98 -7.88 -5.12
CA MET A 1 21.53 -8.05 -5.36
C MET A 1 20.86 -6.75 -4.97
N ASP A 2 20.01 -6.22 -5.83
CA ASP A 2 19.33 -4.94 -5.60
C ASP A 2 17.83 -5.16 -5.42
N PHE A 3 17.25 -4.43 -4.46
CA PHE A 3 15.82 -4.36 -4.26
C PHE A 3 15.26 -3.12 -4.94
N ILE A 4 14.14 -3.31 -5.61
CA ILE A 4 13.43 -2.29 -6.37
C ILE A 4 12.04 -2.14 -5.74
N PHE A 5 11.69 -0.90 -5.44
CA PHE A 5 10.47 -0.54 -4.74
C PHE A 5 9.59 0.35 -5.62
N ASN A 6 8.28 0.20 -5.45
CA ASN A 6 7.25 1.14 -5.92
C ASN A 6 7.45 1.63 -7.37
N ARG A 7 7.81 0.72 -8.27
CA ARG A 7 7.97 1.04 -9.68
C ARG A 7 6.58 1.21 -10.29
N SER A 8 6.16 2.45 -10.46
CA SER A 8 4.93 2.78 -11.18
C SER A 8 5.01 2.27 -12.63
N ILE A 9 4.21 1.26 -12.96
CA ILE A 9 4.13 0.68 -14.30
C ILE A 9 2.72 0.71 -14.85
N VAL A 10 2.60 0.81 -16.17
CA VAL A 10 1.37 0.43 -16.87
C VAL A 10 1.35 -1.09 -16.97
N CYS A 11 0.23 -1.71 -16.58
CA CYS A 11 0.14 -3.17 -16.63
C CYS A 11 0.23 -3.68 -18.07
N PRO A 12 0.83 -4.86 -18.32
CA PRO A 12 0.89 -5.42 -19.66
C PRO A 12 -0.49 -5.48 -20.33
N ASN A 13 -0.54 -5.18 -21.63
CA ASN A 13 -1.76 -5.12 -22.44
C ASN A 13 -2.82 -4.09 -21.97
N GLN A 14 -2.49 -3.20 -21.03
CA GLN A 14 -3.36 -2.11 -20.59
C GLN A 14 -2.93 -0.77 -21.19
N THR A 15 -3.89 0.16 -21.26
CA THR A 15 -3.65 1.54 -21.68
C THR A 15 -4.15 2.51 -20.62
N VAL A 16 -3.39 3.59 -20.43
CA VAL A 16 -3.73 4.69 -19.54
C VAL A 16 -3.77 5.99 -20.32
N ARG A 17 -4.65 6.91 -19.91
CA ARG A 17 -4.71 8.26 -20.48
C ARG A 17 -3.49 9.10 -20.09
N PHE A 18 -2.99 8.88 -18.87
CA PHE A 18 -1.82 9.53 -18.31
C PHE A 18 -0.95 8.47 -17.65
N ASN A 19 0.37 8.54 -17.86
CA ASN A 19 1.30 7.62 -17.23
C ASN A 19 1.28 7.81 -15.70
N PRO A 20 1.41 6.72 -14.92
CA PRO A 20 1.49 6.81 -13.47
C PRO A 20 2.77 7.56 -13.07
N THR A 21 2.68 8.35 -12.00
CA THR A 21 3.76 9.20 -11.50
C THR A 21 4.12 8.81 -10.07
N ASN A 22 5.40 8.92 -9.71
CA ASN A 22 5.85 8.72 -8.32
C ASN A 22 5.65 9.96 -7.44
N THR A 23 5.01 11.01 -7.96
CA THR A 23 4.61 12.18 -7.18
C THR A 23 3.40 11.85 -6.32
N SER A 24 3.47 12.21 -5.04
CA SER A 24 2.36 12.19 -4.11
C SER A 24 2.47 13.38 -3.15
N PRO A 25 1.39 13.75 -2.42
CA PRO A 25 1.44 14.79 -1.41
C PRO A 25 2.41 14.49 -0.27
N THR A 26 2.84 13.23 -0.09
CA THR A 26 3.88 12.87 0.87
C THR A 26 5.18 13.63 0.61
N ASN A 27 5.48 13.94 -0.66
CA ASN A 27 6.68 14.67 -1.06
C ASN A 27 6.65 16.16 -0.67
N TRP A 28 5.49 16.69 -0.28
CA TRP A 28 5.32 18.09 0.14
C TRP A 28 5.40 18.27 1.65
N ILE A 29 5.51 17.18 2.42
CA ILE A 29 5.69 17.24 3.88
C ILE A 29 7.12 17.66 4.16
N ARG A 30 7.29 18.76 4.90
CA ARG A 30 8.61 19.30 5.23
C ARG A 30 9.36 18.37 6.17
N SER A 31 10.66 18.24 5.98
CA SER A 31 11.53 17.39 6.82
C SER A 31 11.63 17.83 8.28
N ASP A 32 11.41 19.12 8.55
CA ASP A 32 11.46 19.72 9.90
C ASP A 32 10.10 19.76 10.60
N SER A 33 9.04 19.22 9.99
CA SER A 33 7.68 19.20 10.54
C SER A 33 7.51 18.29 11.77
N GLY A 34 8.46 17.38 12.02
CA GLY A 34 8.31 16.31 13.01
C GLY A 34 7.30 15.22 12.60
N ILE A 35 6.78 15.29 11.37
CA ILE A 35 5.87 14.30 10.80
C ILE A 35 6.67 13.22 10.08
N THR A 36 6.37 11.96 10.39
CA THR A 36 6.86 10.80 9.63
C THR A 36 5.68 10.10 8.99
N VAL A 37 5.83 9.70 7.72
CA VAL A 37 4.84 8.88 7.01
C VAL A 37 5.48 7.55 6.61
N ILE A 38 4.77 6.45 6.91
CA ILE A 38 5.08 5.11 6.41
C ILE A 38 3.93 4.64 5.53
N SER A 39 4.23 4.06 4.37
CA SER A 39 3.23 3.37 3.55
C SER A 39 3.23 1.88 3.86
N ILE A 40 2.09 1.21 3.68
CA ILE A 40 1.98 -0.24 3.80
C ILE A 40 1.59 -0.79 2.44
N GLN A 41 2.48 -1.57 1.83
CA GLN A 41 2.33 -2.04 0.45
C GLN A 41 1.22 -3.09 0.29
N GLY A 42 0.84 -3.76 1.38
CA GLY A 42 -0.12 -4.84 1.38
C GLY A 42 -0.65 -5.08 2.78
N TYR A 43 -1.97 -5.23 2.93
CA TYR A 43 -2.61 -5.71 4.13
C TYR A 43 -3.87 -6.51 3.80
N THR A 44 -4.17 -7.47 4.65
CA THR A 44 -5.31 -8.37 4.49
C THR A 44 -6.32 -8.16 5.61
N VAL A 45 -7.60 -8.24 5.26
CA VAL A 45 -8.71 -8.22 6.21
C VAL A 45 -9.54 -9.48 6.01
N SER A 46 -9.81 -10.18 7.11
CA SER A 46 -10.63 -11.39 7.12
C SER A 46 -12.11 -11.09 6.86
N THR A 47 -12.91 -12.14 6.69
CA THR A 47 -14.37 -12.03 6.65
C THR A 47 -14.99 -11.50 7.94
N ASN A 48 -14.24 -11.51 9.05
CA ASN A 48 -14.67 -11.03 10.37
C ASN A 48 -14.25 -9.58 10.64
N ASN A 49 -13.75 -8.86 9.63
CA ASN A 49 -13.23 -7.49 9.78
C ASN A 49 -12.04 -7.37 10.74
N ASP A 50 -11.16 -8.38 10.76
CA ASP A 50 -9.87 -8.29 11.44
C ASP A 50 -8.75 -8.14 10.41
N VAL A 51 -7.78 -7.26 10.70
CA VAL A 51 -6.54 -7.20 9.93
C VAL A 51 -5.70 -8.43 10.28
N THR A 52 -5.43 -9.27 9.29
CA THR A 52 -4.81 -10.59 9.54
C THR A 52 -3.36 -10.66 9.13
N GLY A 53 -2.85 -9.71 8.35
CA GLY A 53 -1.44 -9.68 7.97
C GLY A 53 -1.07 -8.45 7.18
N ILE A 54 0.15 -7.96 7.43
CA ILE A 54 0.84 -6.95 6.65
C ILE A 54 1.78 -7.66 5.67
N PHE A 55 1.86 -7.16 4.44
CA PHE A 55 2.66 -7.70 3.35
C PHE A 55 3.53 -6.61 2.77
N LEU A 56 4.81 -6.71 3.05
CA LEU A 56 5.85 -5.96 2.38
C LEU A 56 6.18 -6.61 1.03
N ARG A 57 6.65 -5.78 0.10
CA ARG A 57 7.04 -6.22 -1.23
C ARG A 57 8.30 -5.53 -1.69
N ALA A 58 9.17 -6.30 -2.33
CA ALA A 58 10.20 -5.76 -3.21
C ALA A 58 10.32 -6.61 -4.48
N GLU A 59 10.63 -5.96 -5.59
CA GLU A 59 11.16 -6.65 -6.77
C GLU A 59 12.69 -6.79 -6.62
N TYR A 60 13.32 -7.81 -7.18
CA TYR A 60 14.77 -7.97 -7.13
C TYR A 60 15.45 -8.22 -8.47
N ILE A 61 16.72 -7.81 -8.54
CA ILE A 61 17.67 -8.14 -9.63
C ILE A 61 18.98 -8.65 -9.02
N GLY A 62 19.56 -9.68 -9.64
CA GLY A 62 20.88 -10.20 -9.31
C GLY A 62 20.84 -11.59 -8.68
N GLU A 63 21.88 -11.92 -7.90
CA GLU A 63 22.12 -13.24 -7.31
C GLU A 63 20.98 -13.70 -6.37
N GLU A 64 20.54 -14.95 -6.54
CA GLU A 64 19.47 -15.60 -5.74
C GLU A 64 20.02 -16.37 -4.53
N ASN A 65 21.07 -15.84 -3.91
CA ASN A 65 21.70 -16.43 -2.73
C ASN A 65 21.03 -15.93 -1.44
N VAL A 66 20.42 -16.84 -0.67
CA VAL A 66 19.67 -16.52 0.55
C VAL A 66 20.49 -15.71 1.56
N ASN A 67 21.79 -15.95 1.70
CA ASN A 67 22.63 -15.18 2.62
C ASN A 67 22.79 -13.72 2.17
N VAL A 68 22.91 -13.49 0.86
CA VAL A 68 22.98 -12.14 0.28
C VAL A 68 21.62 -11.45 0.41
N ILE A 69 20.54 -12.17 0.14
CA ILE A 69 19.15 -11.68 0.31
C ILE A 69 18.92 -11.24 1.75
N ASN A 70 19.22 -12.11 2.72
CA ASN A 70 19.00 -11.85 4.15
C ASN A 70 19.79 -10.63 4.63
N ARG A 71 21.06 -10.50 4.23
CA ARG A 71 21.85 -9.28 4.51
C ARG A 71 21.17 -8.03 3.96
N ARG A 72 20.65 -8.11 2.73
CA ARG A 72 19.95 -6.98 2.11
C ARG A 72 18.64 -6.64 2.80
N ILE A 73 17.89 -7.64 3.28
CA ILE A 73 16.68 -7.44 4.11
C ILE A 73 17.04 -6.66 5.38
N ILE A 74 18.13 -7.03 6.06
CA ILE A 74 18.60 -6.33 7.27
C ILE A 74 18.93 -4.87 6.98
N GLU A 75 19.69 -4.60 5.92
CA GLU A 75 20.02 -3.24 5.52
C GLU A 75 18.79 -2.41 5.12
N THR A 76 17.83 -3.03 4.44
CA THR A 76 16.66 -2.34 3.88
C THR A 76 15.58 -2.06 4.93
N TYR A 77 15.29 -3.05 5.76
CA TYR A 77 14.16 -3.03 6.67
C TYR A 77 14.62 -2.85 8.11
N PHE A 78 15.36 -3.79 8.69
CA PHE A 78 15.69 -3.76 10.13
C PHE A 78 16.55 -2.56 10.55
N LYS A 79 17.43 -2.05 9.68
CA LYS A 79 18.21 -0.83 9.93
C LYS A 79 17.47 0.48 9.60
N ASN A 80 16.26 0.41 9.04
CA ASN A 80 15.48 1.58 8.71
C ASN A 80 14.74 2.09 9.96
N PRO A 81 14.88 3.36 10.36
CA PRO A 81 14.17 3.90 11.53
C PRO A 81 12.64 3.77 11.47
N LYS A 82 12.07 3.64 10.26
CA LYS A 82 10.63 3.42 10.06
C LYS A 82 10.18 1.99 10.42
N TRP A 83 11.10 1.05 10.60
CA TRP A 83 10.80 -0.32 10.97
C TRP A 83 10.11 -0.42 12.32
N ASP A 84 10.58 0.32 13.32
CA ASP A 84 9.97 0.32 14.65
C ASP A 84 8.54 0.84 14.63
N LEU A 85 8.23 1.81 13.76
CA LEU A 85 6.88 2.31 13.54
C LEU A 85 5.99 1.21 12.93
N LEU A 86 6.50 0.46 11.95
CA LEU A 86 5.77 -0.66 11.35
C LEU A 86 5.53 -1.79 12.37
N ILE A 87 6.52 -2.10 13.20
CA ILE A 87 6.39 -3.07 14.31
C ILE A 87 5.32 -2.61 15.31
N HIS A 88 5.28 -1.32 15.65
CA HIS A 88 4.24 -0.76 16.50
C HIS A 88 2.84 -0.98 15.88
N ILE A 89 2.66 -0.66 14.59
CA ILE A 89 1.40 -0.88 13.88
C ILE A 89 1.02 -2.37 13.86
N SER A 90 1.95 -3.27 13.52
CA SER A 90 1.74 -4.72 13.53
C SER A 90 1.27 -5.23 14.89
N LYS A 91 1.86 -4.74 15.99
CA LYS A 91 1.46 -5.08 17.36
C LYS A 91 0.05 -4.60 17.70
N VAL A 92 -0.30 -3.36 17.38
CA VAL A 92 -1.65 -2.81 17.63
C VAL A 92 -2.70 -3.56 16.83
N LEU A 93 -2.40 -3.90 15.58
CA LEU A 93 -3.29 -4.66 14.71
C LEU A 93 -3.36 -6.16 15.06
N GLY A 94 -2.41 -6.66 15.86
CA GLY A 94 -2.34 -8.07 16.26
C GLY A 94 -2.04 -9.01 15.09
N CYS A 95 -1.26 -8.57 14.09
CA CYS A 95 -1.03 -9.31 12.86
C CYS A 95 0.46 -9.36 12.46
N PRO A 96 0.92 -10.39 11.74
CA PRO A 96 2.31 -10.53 11.34
C PRO A 96 2.68 -9.58 10.18
N ILE A 97 3.96 -9.19 10.15
CA ILE A 97 4.58 -8.58 8.97
C ILE A 97 5.18 -9.71 8.14
N ASN A 98 4.82 -9.80 6.87
CA ASN A 98 5.37 -10.77 5.93
C ASN A 98 6.08 -10.02 4.80
N LEU A 99 7.02 -10.67 4.12
CA LEU A 99 7.72 -10.07 2.98
C LEU A 99 7.67 -11.02 1.77
N VAL A 100 7.27 -10.44 0.63
CA VAL A 100 7.31 -11.10 -0.68
C VAL A 100 8.41 -10.44 -1.51
N LEU A 101 9.43 -11.22 -1.86
CA LEU A 101 10.46 -10.83 -2.82
C LEU A 101 10.20 -11.54 -4.14
N CYS A 102 9.92 -10.76 -5.18
CA CYS A 102 9.61 -11.26 -6.51
C CYS A 102 10.70 -10.85 -7.49
N PRO A 103 11.11 -11.70 -8.46
CA PRO A 103 12.02 -11.26 -9.50
C PRO A 103 11.42 -10.12 -10.32
N ILE A 104 12.24 -9.15 -10.74
CA ILE A 104 11.73 -8.06 -11.58
C ILE A 104 11.05 -8.60 -12.85
N ASN A 105 9.92 -7.99 -13.21
CA ASN A 105 9.11 -8.34 -14.38
C ASN A 105 8.49 -9.75 -14.35
N HIS A 106 8.67 -10.51 -13.28
CA HIS A 106 7.95 -11.77 -13.09
C HIS A 106 6.47 -11.49 -12.80
N PRO A 107 5.53 -12.29 -13.34
CA PRO A 107 5.73 -13.48 -14.21
C PRO A 107 5.79 -13.21 -15.72
N TYR A 108 5.69 -11.98 -16.18
CA TYR A 108 5.58 -11.69 -17.62
C TYR A 108 6.85 -11.97 -18.44
N ASN A 109 8.00 -12.13 -17.80
CA ASN A 109 9.23 -12.51 -18.50
C ASN A 109 9.25 -14.01 -18.86
N LYS A 110 8.77 -14.33 -20.07
CA LYS A 110 8.61 -15.70 -20.57
C LYS A 110 9.91 -16.51 -20.62
N SER A 111 11.07 -15.89 -20.79
CA SER A 111 12.34 -16.62 -20.93
C SER A 111 12.83 -17.26 -19.64
N THR A 112 12.25 -16.90 -18.48
CA THR A 112 12.65 -17.39 -17.15
C THR A 112 11.44 -17.76 -16.28
N HIS A 113 10.27 -17.93 -16.89
CA HIS A 113 8.98 -17.99 -16.17
C HIS A 113 8.93 -19.12 -15.12
N ASN A 114 9.60 -20.24 -15.40
CA ASN A 114 9.63 -21.42 -14.53
C ASN A 114 10.88 -21.52 -13.64
N GLU A 115 11.86 -20.62 -13.81
CA GLU A 115 13.17 -20.75 -13.14
C GLU A 115 13.32 -19.83 -11.94
N ARG A 116 12.68 -18.65 -11.96
CA ARG A 116 12.86 -17.63 -10.92
C ARG A 116 11.85 -17.78 -9.80
N LYS A 117 12.34 -17.77 -8.56
CA LYS A 117 11.57 -18.11 -7.37
C LYS A 117 11.05 -16.86 -6.67
N ILE A 118 9.82 -16.93 -6.15
CA ILE A 118 9.33 -15.92 -5.21
C ILE A 118 9.83 -16.34 -3.82
N PHE A 119 10.53 -15.45 -3.13
CA PHE A 119 10.90 -15.69 -1.72
C PHE A 119 9.86 -15.08 -0.80
N TYR A 120 9.26 -15.92 0.03
CA TYR A 120 8.26 -15.52 1.02
C TYR A 120 8.81 -15.70 2.43
N TYR A 121 8.93 -14.59 3.15
CA TYR A 121 9.28 -14.58 4.56
C TYR A 121 8.00 -14.37 5.36
N THR A 122 7.63 -15.40 6.12
CA THR A 122 6.51 -15.34 7.06
C THR A 122 6.99 -14.73 8.36
N GLN A 123 6.18 -13.86 9.00
CA GLN A 123 6.53 -13.28 10.31
C GLN A 123 7.96 -12.74 10.36
N LEU A 124 8.26 -11.79 9.47
CA LEU A 124 9.58 -11.24 9.24
C LEU A 124 10.25 -10.80 10.56
N ASP A 125 11.29 -11.54 10.97
CA ASP A 125 12.05 -11.36 12.20
C ASP A 125 13.55 -11.38 11.88
N GLU A 126 14.30 -10.41 12.39
CA GLU A 126 15.74 -10.27 12.16
C GLU A 126 16.50 -11.52 12.64
N LYS A 127 16.01 -12.15 13.70
CA LYS A 127 16.64 -13.34 14.30
C LYS A 127 16.37 -14.62 13.52
N ASN A 128 15.34 -14.63 12.68
CA ASN A 128 14.91 -15.82 11.94
C ASN A 128 14.49 -15.47 10.51
N LEU A 129 15.49 -15.32 9.64
CA LEU A 129 15.29 -15.04 8.22
C LEU A 129 15.39 -16.30 7.37
N GLU A 130 14.32 -17.11 7.40
CA GLU A 130 14.20 -18.32 6.60
C GLU A 130 13.09 -18.16 5.54
N PRO A 131 13.43 -17.94 4.26
CA PRO A 131 12.42 -17.83 3.22
C PRO A 131 11.84 -19.18 2.82
N LYS A 132 10.55 -19.18 2.50
CA LYS A 132 9.93 -20.21 1.65
C LYS A 132 10.08 -19.78 0.20
N MET A 133 10.61 -20.66 -0.65
CA MET A 133 10.56 -20.49 -2.10
C MET A 133 9.21 -20.99 -2.58
N ILE A 134 8.41 -20.11 -3.16
CA ILE A 134 7.04 -20.41 -3.60
C ILE A 134 6.83 -19.98 -5.05
N ASN A 135 5.77 -20.52 -5.66
CA ASN A 135 5.24 -20.06 -6.93
C ASN A 135 4.03 -19.11 -6.74
N ILE A 136 3.43 -18.65 -7.84
CA ILE A 136 2.29 -17.72 -7.80
C ILE A 136 1.04 -18.35 -7.21
N ASP A 137 0.74 -19.61 -7.53
CA ASP A 137 -0.45 -20.30 -7.03
C ASP A 137 -0.40 -20.45 -5.50
N GLU A 138 0.79 -20.79 -4.97
CA GLU A 138 1.06 -20.83 -3.54
C GLU A 138 0.95 -19.45 -2.88
N LEU A 139 1.38 -18.38 -3.56
CA LEU A 139 1.22 -17.02 -3.08
C LEU A 139 -0.26 -16.62 -3.03
N GLU A 140 -1.05 -16.95 -4.05
CA GLU A 140 -2.49 -16.73 -4.08
C GLU A 140 -3.21 -17.46 -2.94
N GLU A 141 -2.76 -18.68 -2.62
CA GLU A 141 -3.25 -19.47 -1.48
C GLU A 141 -2.85 -18.87 -0.13
N ILE A 142 -1.64 -18.33 0.01
CA ILE A 142 -1.24 -17.56 1.19
C ILE A 142 -2.21 -16.38 1.38
N PHE A 143 -2.41 -15.55 0.37
CA PHE A 143 -3.33 -14.41 0.49
C PHE A 143 -4.78 -14.83 0.76
N ALA A 144 -5.23 -15.93 0.16
CA ALA A 144 -6.56 -16.48 0.42
C ALA A 144 -6.75 -16.88 1.89
N ARG A 145 -5.77 -17.58 2.48
CA ARG A 145 -5.79 -17.98 3.89
C ARG A 145 -5.82 -16.78 4.83
N PHE A 146 -4.95 -15.79 4.59
CA PHE A 146 -4.96 -14.57 5.38
C PHE A 146 -6.30 -13.82 5.27
N ARG A 147 -6.88 -13.72 4.07
CA ARG A 147 -8.20 -13.08 3.88
C ARG A 147 -9.39 -13.95 4.31
N MET A 148 -9.19 -15.24 4.54
CA MET A 148 -10.25 -16.25 4.68
C MET A 148 -11.26 -16.26 3.52
N ARG A 149 -10.84 -15.81 2.33
CA ARG A 149 -11.68 -15.76 1.12
C ARG A 149 -10.86 -15.56 -0.15
N ARG A 150 -11.46 -15.97 -1.27
CA ARG A 150 -11.05 -15.63 -2.65
C ARG A 150 -12.10 -14.75 -3.31
N PHE A 151 -11.75 -14.14 -4.44
CA PHE A 151 -12.65 -13.26 -5.19
C PHE A 151 -12.98 -13.87 -6.55
N ARG A 152 -14.27 -13.97 -6.85
CA ARG A 152 -14.73 -14.37 -8.19
C ARG A 152 -14.47 -13.30 -9.25
N ASN A 153 -14.60 -12.04 -8.84
CA ASN A 153 -14.43 -10.89 -9.70
C ASN A 153 -13.43 -9.92 -9.06
N VAL A 154 -12.33 -9.66 -9.76
CA VAL A 154 -11.34 -8.65 -9.41
C VAL A 154 -11.37 -7.59 -10.48
N LYS A 155 -11.41 -6.32 -10.07
CA LYS A 155 -11.31 -5.20 -11.02
C LYS A 155 -9.92 -5.22 -11.66
N PRO A 156 -9.81 -5.28 -12.99
CA PRO A 156 -8.52 -5.21 -13.65
C PRO A 156 -7.77 -3.91 -13.32
N LEU A 157 -6.47 -4.03 -13.07
CA LEU A 157 -5.56 -2.91 -12.85
C LEU A 157 -5.03 -2.41 -14.18
N LYS A 158 -5.11 -1.10 -14.41
CA LYS A 158 -4.47 -0.45 -15.56
C LYS A 158 -3.00 -0.13 -15.31
N SER A 159 -2.67 0.15 -14.05
CA SER A 159 -1.33 0.44 -13.57
C SER A 159 -1.17 -0.14 -12.16
N ALA A 160 0.06 -0.45 -11.78
CA ALA A 160 0.39 -0.96 -10.45
C ALA A 160 1.82 -0.56 -10.07
N SER A 161 2.26 -0.97 -8.89
CA SER A 161 3.60 -0.68 -8.37
C SER A 161 4.58 -1.87 -8.52
N SER A 162 4.12 -2.96 -9.16
CA SER A 162 4.93 -4.12 -9.58
C SER A 162 4.24 -4.94 -10.68
N CYS A 163 5.02 -5.76 -11.40
CA CYS A 163 4.47 -6.71 -12.36
C CYS A 163 3.62 -7.80 -11.69
N LEU A 164 4.00 -8.23 -10.47
CA LEU A 164 3.26 -9.23 -9.71
C LEU A 164 1.82 -8.79 -9.45
N GLU A 165 1.60 -7.54 -9.03
CA GLU A 165 0.26 -6.98 -8.83
C GLU A 165 -0.58 -7.00 -10.10
N CYS A 166 0.00 -6.54 -11.22
CA CYS A 166 -0.68 -6.56 -12.51
C CYS A 166 -1.13 -7.97 -12.87
N TYR A 167 -0.26 -8.97 -12.69
CA TYR A 167 -0.59 -10.37 -13.00
C TYR A 167 -1.72 -10.90 -12.11
N LEU A 168 -1.59 -10.74 -10.79
CA LEU A 168 -2.58 -11.25 -9.84
C LEU A 168 -3.98 -10.63 -10.07
N ALA A 169 -4.05 -9.38 -10.53
CA ALA A 169 -5.32 -8.73 -10.84
C ALA A 169 -5.88 -9.09 -12.23
N ASN A 170 -5.03 -9.13 -13.25
CA ASN A 170 -5.46 -9.19 -14.65
C ASN A 170 -5.40 -10.60 -15.21
N ASP A 171 -4.26 -11.27 -15.06
CA ASP A 171 -3.84 -12.40 -15.89
C ASP A 171 -3.72 -13.73 -15.11
N SER A 172 -3.94 -13.73 -13.79
CA SER A 172 -4.03 -14.98 -13.02
C SER A 172 -5.05 -15.94 -13.67
N LEU A 173 -4.60 -17.18 -13.86
CA LEU A 173 -5.37 -18.29 -14.43
C LEU A 173 -6.34 -18.91 -13.41
N SER A 174 -6.27 -18.49 -12.15
CA SER A 174 -7.17 -18.96 -11.09
C SER A 174 -8.61 -18.55 -11.38
N HIS A 175 -9.55 -19.52 -11.32
CA HIS A 175 -10.99 -19.25 -11.45
C HIS A 175 -11.51 -18.38 -10.29
N GLU A 176 -10.96 -18.57 -9.09
CA GLU A 176 -11.14 -17.69 -7.95
C GLU A 176 -9.82 -17.00 -7.61
N LYS A 177 -9.77 -15.70 -7.87
CA LYS A 177 -8.56 -14.90 -7.81
C LYS A 177 -8.23 -14.44 -6.40
N SER A 178 -6.95 -14.31 -6.14
CA SER A 178 -6.40 -13.73 -4.93
C SER A 178 -5.45 -12.60 -5.33
N PRO A 179 -5.99 -11.39 -5.63
CA PRO A 179 -5.14 -10.26 -5.98
C PRO A 179 -4.20 -9.91 -4.83
N TRP A 180 -3.17 -9.13 -5.17
CA TRP A 180 -2.32 -8.52 -4.17
C TRP A 180 -3.17 -7.85 -3.07
N PRO A 181 -2.83 -8.01 -1.78
CA PRO A 181 -3.57 -7.39 -0.68
C PRO A 181 -3.67 -5.87 -0.83
N GLY A 182 -4.67 -5.24 -0.20
CA GLY A 182 -4.86 -3.79 -0.31
C GLY A 182 -3.66 -3.01 0.22
N ASP A 183 -3.48 -1.76 -0.18
CA ASP A 183 -2.41 -0.89 0.25
C ASP A 183 -2.92 0.25 1.16
N ILE A 184 -2.02 0.81 1.96
CA ILE A 184 -2.25 2.03 2.73
C ILE A 184 -1.25 3.05 2.23
N ASP A 185 -1.75 4.12 1.61
CA ASP A 185 -0.94 5.20 1.06
C ASP A 185 -0.01 5.82 2.11
N GLY A 186 -0.50 5.98 3.34
CA GLY A 186 0.32 6.42 4.46
C GLY A 186 -0.32 6.25 5.82
N ILE A 187 0.50 6.13 6.85
CA ILE A 187 0.14 6.37 8.24
C ILE A 187 1.05 7.49 8.74
N ILE A 188 0.43 8.56 9.24
CA ILE A 188 1.11 9.72 9.82
C ILE A 188 1.50 9.42 11.25
N PHE A 189 2.72 9.77 11.61
CA PHE A 189 3.24 9.73 12.98
C PHE A 189 3.75 11.10 13.38
N THR A 190 3.46 11.48 14.62
CA THR A 190 4.14 12.57 15.32
C THR A 190 4.73 12.01 16.61
N LYS A 191 6.02 12.29 16.88
CA LYS A 191 6.72 11.74 18.05
C LYS A 191 6.56 10.20 18.19
N ASN A 192 6.60 9.48 17.07
CA ASN A 192 6.40 8.02 16.96
C ASN A 192 5.02 7.49 17.38
N VAL A 193 4.02 8.36 17.58
CA VAL A 193 2.63 7.97 17.84
C VAL A 193 1.83 8.10 16.55
N PRO A 194 1.09 7.05 16.12
CA PRO A 194 0.25 7.14 14.93
C PRO A 194 -0.87 8.16 15.15
N GLN A 195 -1.12 9.01 14.14
CA GLN A 195 -2.07 10.12 14.22
C GLN A 195 -3.21 10.03 13.22
N ALA A 196 -2.96 9.53 12.01
CA ALA A 196 -3.97 9.40 10.97
C ALA A 196 -3.55 8.40 9.89
N ILE A 197 -4.53 7.75 9.28
CA ILE A 197 -4.38 6.99 8.04
C ILE A 197 -4.56 7.97 6.87
N ILE A 198 -3.75 7.87 5.82
CA ILE A 198 -3.89 8.64 4.59
C ILE A 198 -4.44 7.73 3.49
N GLU A 199 -5.40 8.25 2.73
CA GLU A 199 -5.85 7.72 1.45
C GLU A 199 -5.79 8.85 0.41
N TYR A 200 -4.98 8.69 -0.64
CA TYR A 200 -4.84 9.66 -1.71
C TYR A 200 -5.83 9.41 -2.85
N LYS A 201 -6.37 10.49 -3.39
CA LYS A 201 -7.11 10.48 -4.65
C LYS A 201 -6.50 11.47 -5.62
N THR A 202 -5.95 10.93 -6.70
CA THR A 202 -5.48 11.74 -7.82
C THR A 202 -6.66 12.23 -8.66
N HIS A 203 -6.82 13.54 -8.77
CA HIS A 203 -7.81 14.23 -9.57
C HIS A 203 -7.20 14.68 -10.90
N ASN A 204 -7.67 14.07 -11.99
CA ASN A 204 -7.15 14.30 -13.35
C ASN A 204 -8.18 15.01 -14.27
N LEU A 205 -9.32 15.44 -13.72
CA LEU A 205 -10.33 16.18 -14.47
C LEU A 205 -10.07 17.69 -14.38
N LYS A 206 -10.66 18.46 -15.29
CA LYS A 206 -10.59 19.94 -15.27
C LYS A 206 -11.51 20.57 -14.23
N THR A 207 -12.43 19.80 -13.64
CA THR A 207 -13.35 20.31 -12.61
C THR A 207 -12.58 20.69 -11.36
N PRO A 208 -13.04 21.66 -10.56
CA PRO A 208 -12.38 22.06 -9.32
C PRO A 208 -12.25 20.90 -8.32
N ILE A 209 -11.13 20.86 -7.56
CA ILE A 209 -10.91 19.85 -6.51
C ILE A 209 -11.95 19.96 -5.40
N SER A 210 -12.49 21.16 -5.14
CA SER A 210 -13.53 21.39 -4.14
C SER A 210 -14.78 20.52 -4.34
N GLN A 211 -15.07 20.10 -5.59
CA GLN A 211 -16.20 19.24 -5.95
C GLN A 211 -15.94 17.74 -5.73
N GLU A 212 -14.73 17.33 -5.37
CA GLU A 212 -14.40 15.94 -5.07
C GLU A 212 -14.62 15.66 -3.57
N TYR A 213 -15.28 14.56 -3.24
CA TYR A 213 -15.49 14.13 -1.86
C TYR A 213 -15.62 12.61 -1.74
N VAL A 214 -15.31 12.08 -0.56
CA VAL A 214 -15.53 10.66 -0.28
C VAL A 214 -17.03 10.38 -0.33
N GLY A 215 -17.45 9.34 -1.08
CA GLY A 215 -18.87 9.04 -1.25
C GLY A 215 -19.54 9.77 -2.42
N LYS A 216 -18.81 10.48 -3.29
CA LYS A 216 -19.35 11.10 -4.52
C LYS A 216 -20.10 10.10 -5.40
N TYR A 217 -19.66 8.85 -5.46
CA TYR A 217 -20.33 7.77 -6.19
C TYR A 217 -21.17 6.85 -5.28
N GLY A 218 -21.57 7.34 -4.11
CA GLY A 218 -22.46 6.64 -3.18
C GLY A 218 -21.83 5.41 -2.54
N LYS A 219 -22.62 4.33 -2.41
CA LYS A 219 -22.26 3.11 -1.65
C LYS A 219 -20.98 2.43 -2.16
N GLU A 220 -20.64 2.57 -3.44
CA GLU A 220 -19.45 1.92 -4.01
C GLU A 220 -18.15 2.50 -3.48
N ASP A 221 -18.10 3.82 -3.29
CA ASP A 221 -16.94 4.51 -2.72
C ASP A 221 -16.78 4.12 -1.26
N TRP A 222 -17.87 4.18 -0.49
CA TRP A 222 -17.86 3.81 0.92
C TRP A 222 -17.44 2.34 1.14
N ARG A 223 -17.83 1.43 0.25
CA ARG A 223 -17.40 0.02 0.33
C ARG A 223 -15.88 -0.14 0.23
N ARG A 224 -15.17 0.74 -0.49
CA ARG A 224 -13.69 0.74 -0.54
C ARG A 224 -13.10 1.18 0.80
N PHE A 225 -13.76 2.13 1.45
CA PHE A 225 -13.37 2.65 2.77
C PHE A 225 -13.69 1.69 3.91
N ASN A 226 -14.62 0.72 3.76
CA ASN A 226 -14.91 -0.27 4.80
C ASN A 226 -13.65 -0.95 5.36
N VAL A 227 -12.65 -1.18 4.50
CA VAL A 227 -11.39 -1.81 4.90
C VAL A 227 -10.52 -0.82 5.70
N LEU A 228 -10.48 0.45 5.29
CA LEU A 228 -9.83 1.53 6.04
C LEU A 228 -10.52 1.81 7.37
N TYR A 229 -11.84 1.66 7.47
CA TYR A 229 -12.57 1.80 8.75
C TYR A 229 -12.18 0.74 9.77
N THR A 230 -11.89 -0.48 9.32
CA THR A 230 -11.32 -1.51 10.20
C THR A 230 -9.98 -1.07 10.78
N LEU A 231 -9.10 -0.50 9.96
CA LEU A 231 -7.82 0.05 10.42
C LEU A 231 -8.02 1.24 11.36
N MET A 232 -8.90 2.17 11.00
CA MET A 232 -9.28 3.35 11.78
C MET A 232 -9.70 2.98 13.20
N ARG A 233 -10.59 1.98 13.35
CA ARG A 233 -11.04 1.47 14.66
C ARG A 233 -9.94 0.81 15.46
N LYS A 234 -9.13 -0.06 14.82
CA LYS A 234 -8.08 -0.82 15.52
C LYS A 234 -6.92 0.08 15.98
N LEU A 235 -6.57 1.07 15.17
CA LEU A 235 -5.53 2.05 15.47
C LEU A 235 -6.05 3.23 16.30
N ASN A 236 -7.37 3.41 16.39
CA ASN A 236 -8.04 4.52 17.05
C ASN A 236 -7.53 5.90 16.58
N ILE A 237 -7.47 6.08 15.27
CA ILE A 237 -7.01 7.30 14.59
C ILE A 237 -7.92 7.62 13.40
N PRO A 238 -8.10 8.90 13.00
CA PRO A 238 -8.89 9.26 11.83
C PRO A 238 -8.27 8.82 10.50
N ILE A 239 -9.09 8.86 9.45
CA ILE A 239 -8.65 8.80 8.05
C ILE A 239 -8.63 10.22 7.47
N PHE A 240 -7.53 10.57 6.82
CA PHE A 240 -7.39 11.75 5.98
C PHE A 240 -7.51 11.32 4.51
N PHE A 241 -8.64 11.64 3.91
CA PHE A 241 -8.84 11.46 2.48
C PHE A 241 -8.38 12.71 1.73
N ILE A 242 -7.27 12.58 1.01
CA ILE A 242 -6.53 13.70 0.44
C ILE A 242 -6.67 13.69 -1.08
N VAL A 243 -7.43 14.66 -1.60
CA VAL A 243 -7.61 14.86 -3.04
C VAL A 243 -6.59 15.87 -3.55
N TRP A 244 -5.81 15.47 -4.55
CA TRP A 244 -4.77 16.29 -5.17
C TRP A 244 -4.68 16.00 -6.67
N GLY A 245 -4.00 16.82 -7.45
CA GLY A 245 -3.74 16.50 -8.85
C GLY A 245 -2.45 17.12 -9.38
N PRO A 246 -1.81 16.52 -10.41
CA PRO A 246 -0.62 17.10 -11.01
C PRO A 246 -0.91 18.48 -11.63
N ASN A 247 -2.09 18.64 -12.23
CA ASN A 247 -2.54 19.86 -12.89
C ASN A 247 -3.36 20.80 -12.00
N HIS A 248 -3.38 20.57 -10.68
CA HIS A 248 -4.12 21.38 -9.70
C HIS A 248 -3.15 21.86 -8.63
N ASP A 249 -3.19 23.14 -8.27
CA ASP A 249 -2.41 23.65 -7.12
C ASP A 249 -3.11 23.38 -5.79
N GLU A 250 -4.45 23.39 -5.82
CA GLU A 250 -5.30 23.11 -4.67
C GLU A 250 -5.14 21.67 -4.18
N VAL A 251 -5.29 21.49 -2.87
CA VAL A 251 -5.34 20.19 -2.21
C VAL A 251 -6.50 20.23 -1.23
N LYS A 252 -7.30 19.16 -1.21
CA LYS A 252 -8.43 19.03 -0.28
C LYS A 252 -8.18 17.86 0.67
N ILE A 253 -8.25 18.13 1.97
CA ILE A 253 -8.16 17.12 3.02
C ILE A 253 -9.55 16.97 3.63
N GLN A 254 -10.12 15.76 3.55
CA GLN A 254 -11.32 15.37 4.27
C GLN A 254 -10.93 14.54 5.48
N ILE A 255 -11.39 14.96 6.66
CA ILE A 255 -11.16 14.29 7.92
C ILE A 255 -12.37 13.40 8.20
N ILE A 256 -12.10 12.11 8.43
CA ILE A 256 -13.10 11.08 8.69
C ILE A 256 -12.72 10.41 10.02
N LYS A 257 -13.52 10.64 11.06
CA LYS A 257 -13.40 10.04 12.39
C LYS A 257 -14.43 8.96 12.62
N GLU A 258 -15.55 9.02 11.89
CA GLU A 258 -16.65 8.06 11.96
C GLU A 258 -16.96 7.49 10.57
N GLU A 259 -17.49 6.26 10.52
CA GLU A 259 -17.81 5.62 9.25
C GLU A 259 -18.86 6.42 8.47
N ASN A 260 -18.61 6.60 7.17
CA ASN A 260 -19.52 7.29 6.26
C ASN A 260 -19.83 8.76 6.62
N ALA A 261 -19.00 9.38 7.47
CA ALA A 261 -19.13 10.78 7.87
C ALA A 261 -17.86 11.57 7.52
N ILE A 262 -18.05 12.84 7.16
CA ILE A 262 -16.94 13.79 6.97
C ILE A 262 -17.02 14.79 8.11
N ASP A 263 -16.09 14.70 9.05
CA ASP A 263 -16.01 15.54 10.24
C ASP A 263 -15.44 16.92 9.97
N GLY A 264 -14.62 17.04 8.92
CA GLY A 264 -13.95 18.29 8.58
C GLY A 264 -13.43 18.29 7.16
N VAL A 265 -13.33 19.49 6.59
CA VAL A 265 -12.76 19.73 5.26
C VAL A 265 -11.78 20.88 5.36
N ILE A 266 -10.56 20.66 4.88
CA ILE A 266 -9.53 21.68 4.78
C ILE A 266 -9.12 21.82 3.33
N MET A 267 -9.20 23.04 2.83
CA MET A 267 -8.63 23.44 1.55
C MET A 267 -7.28 24.06 1.79
N THR A 268 -6.27 23.60 1.08
CA THR A 268 -4.90 24.13 1.08
C THR A 268 -4.35 24.08 -0.35
N ASN A 269 -3.08 24.36 -0.52
CA ASN A 269 -2.36 24.20 -1.78
C ASN A 269 -1.08 23.35 -1.56
N LYS A 270 -0.36 23.06 -2.64
CA LYS A 270 0.86 22.23 -2.58
C LYS A 270 1.95 22.82 -1.67
N ASN A 271 2.10 24.14 -1.65
CA ASN A 271 3.13 24.83 -0.87
C ASN A 271 2.80 24.86 0.63
N ASP A 272 1.52 25.03 0.96
CA ASP A 272 1.02 25.12 2.34
C ASP A 272 0.56 23.78 2.91
N PHE A 273 0.63 22.69 2.12
CA PHE A 273 0.16 21.37 2.51
C PHE A 273 0.77 20.89 3.83
N SER A 274 2.08 21.04 4.00
CA SER A 274 2.77 20.63 5.24
C SER A 274 2.28 21.43 6.45
N ASN A 275 2.06 22.74 6.29
CA ASN A 275 1.61 23.60 7.39
C ASN A 275 0.15 23.30 7.76
N ALA A 276 -0.70 23.07 6.77
CA ALA A 276 -2.07 22.63 6.97
C ALA A 276 -2.10 21.28 7.73
N LEU A 277 -1.24 20.33 7.36
CA LEU A 277 -1.15 19.04 8.04
C LEU A 277 -0.71 19.20 9.50
N ILE A 278 0.30 20.02 9.78
CA ILE A 278 0.74 20.33 11.15
C ILE A 278 -0.41 20.95 11.97
N SER A 279 -1.17 21.88 11.38
CA SER A 279 -2.29 22.53 12.05
C SER A 279 -3.44 21.57 12.39
N ILE A 280 -3.60 20.47 11.66
CA ILE A 280 -4.63 19.46 11.94
C ILE A 280 -4.20 18.52 13.09
N LEU A 281 -2.89 18.29 13.20
CA LEU A 281 -2.29 17.30 14.09
C LEU A 281 -1.95 17.86 15.49
N ASN A 282 -1.99 19.18 15.66
CA ASN A 282 -1.80 19.88 16.93
C ASN A 282 -3.14 20.23 17.56
#